data_AF-A0A096B003-F1
#
_entry.id   AF-A0A096B003-F1
#
_cell.length_a   1.000
_cell.length_b   1.000
_cell.length_c   1.000
_cell.angle_alpha   90.00
_cell.angle_beta   90.00
_cell.angle_gamma   90.00
#
_symmetry.space_group_name_H-M   'P 1'
#
loop_
_entity.id
_entity.type
_entity.pdbx_description
1 polymer ?
#
loop_
_entity_poly.entity_id
_entity_poly.type
_entity_poly.pdbx_seq_one_letter_code
_entity_poly.pdbx_strand_id
1 'polypeptide(L)' 'MAYINNNNSKSTTVKVSNNIAEMATIIEKLYKYFHEEVNTDEYNIDIEDVFYKLTMPIQNMMGVEAYWSAVKKESKS' A
#
# COMPACT_ATOMS: atom_id res chain seq x y z
N MET A 1 35.41 16.83 -25.74
CA MET A 1 33.96 17.09 -25.67
C MET A 1 33.41 16.33 -24.48
N ALA A 2 32.80 17.02 -23.51
CA ALA A 2 32.20 16.40 -22.35
C ALA A 2 30.73 16.06 -22.66
N TYR A 3 30.34 14.79 -22.52
CA TYR A 3 28.93 14.40 -22.54
C TYR A 3 28.48 14.20 -21.10
N ILE A 4 27.46 14.99 -20.75
CA ILE A 4 26.92 15.20 -19.42
C ILE A 4 26.18 13.93 -18.97
N ASN A 5 26.59 13.37 -17.82
CA ASN A 5 25.84 12.36 -17.08
C ASN A 5 24.48 12.91 -16.68
N ASN A 6 23.41 12.40 -17.30
CA ASN A 6 22.04 12.78 -16.95
C ASN A 6 21.56 11.95 -15.76
N ASN A 7 22.15 12.18 -14.58
CA ASN A 7 21.68 11.67 -13.29
C ASN A 7 20.47 12.48 -12.78
N ASN A 8 19.42 12.58 -13.57
CA ASN A 8 18.18 13.24 -13.15
C ASN A 8 17.06 12.20 -12.97
N SER A 9 17.31 11.25 -12.06
CA SER A 9 16.25 10.58 -11.31
C SER A 9 15.56 11.63 -10.43
N LYS A 10 14.76 12.50 -11.04
CA LYS A 10 13.75 13.27 -10.32
C LYS A 10 12.75 12.25 -9.82
N SER A 11 12.96 11.80 -8.57
CA SER A 11 11.93 11.15 -7.78
C SER A 11 10.72 12.09 -7.77
N THR A 12 9.75 11.78 -8.61
CA THR A 12 8.43 12.40 -8.57
C THR A 12 7.79 11.95 -7.28
N THR A 13 7.98 12.74 -6.22
CA THR A 13 7.19 12.60 -4.99
C THR A 13 5.73 12.85 -5.38
N VAL A 14 5.01 11.77 -5.69
CA VAL A 14 3.56 11.82 -5.93
C VAL A 14 2.94 12.27 -4.62
N LYS A 15 2.36 13.48 -4.60
CA LYS A 15 1.56 13.96 -3.47
C LYS A 15 0.29 13.11 -3.40
N VAL A 16 0.36 12.00 -2.68
CA VAL A 16 -0.82 11.23 -2.33
C VAL A 16 -1.63 12.07 -1.35
N SER A 17 -2.94 12.20 -1.57
CA SER A 17 -3.81 12.85 -0.58
C SER A 17 -3.79 12.04 0.71
N ASN A 18 -3.76 12.71 1.88
CA ASN A 18 -3.68 12.03 3.18
C ASN A 18 -4.73 10.90 3.32
N ASN A 19 -5.94 11.13 2.79
CA ASN A 19 -7.04 10.15 2.81
C ASN A 19 -6.70 8.83 2.10
N ILE A 20 -5.93 8.84 1.00
CA ILE A 20 -5.56 7.62 0.28
C ILE A 20 -4.47 6.84 1.04
N ALA A 21 -3.54 7.55 1.68
CA ALA A 21 -2.52 6.94 2.53
C ALA A 21 -3.14 6.32 3.80
N GLU A 22 -4.11 6.99 4.43
CA GLU A 22 -4.86 6.44 5.56
C GLU A 22 -5.66 5.19 5.16
N MET A 23 -6.31 5.21 3.99
CA MET A 23 -6.99 4.02 3.44
C MET A 23 -6.05 2.85 3.23
N ALA A 24 -4.83 3.10 2.72
CA ALA A 24 -3.81 2.07 2.58
C ALA A 24 -3.49 1.40 3.92
N THR A 25 -3.35 2.19 4.99
CA THR A 25 -3.06 1.63 6.31
C THR A 25 -4.26 0.89 6.92
N ILE A 26 -5.47 1.39 6.75
CA ILE A 26 -6.68 0.74 7.27
C ILE A 26 -6.86 -0.64 6.63
N ILE A 27 -6.65 -0.76 5.32
CA ILE A 27 -6.76 -2.05 4.61
C ILE A 27 -5.71 -3.04 5.11
N GLU A 28 -4.48 -2.61 5.36
CA GLU A 28 -3.44 -3.49 5.92
C GLU A 28 -3.79 -3.95 7.35
N LYS A 29 -4.31 -3.04 8.19
CA LYS A 29 -4.74 -3.39 9.55
C LYS A 29 -5.88 -4.40 9.54
N LEU A 30 -6.85 -4.22 8.65
CA LEU A 30 -7.94 -5.17 8.46
C LEU A 30 -7.42 -6.52 7.97
N TYR A 31 -6.48 -6.54 7.01
CA TYR A 31 -5.88 -7.79 6.52
C TYR A 31 -5.25 -8.58 7.67
N LYS A 32 -4.45 -7.91 8.50
CA LYS A 32 -3.81 -8.54 9.67
C LYS A 32 -4.83 -9.07 10.67
N TYR A 33 -5.86 -8.28 11.01
CA TYR A 33 -6.91 -8.73 11.92
C TYR A 33 -7.60 -10.01 11.41
N PHE A 34 -8.00 -10.02 10.14
CA PHE A 34 -8.68 -11.16 9.55
C PHE A 34 -7.75 -12.37 9.33
N HIS A 35 -6.46 -12.15 9.08
CA HIS A 35 -5.51 -13.23 8.87
C HIS A 35 -4.99 -13.84 10.19
N GLU A 36 -4.74 -13.02 11.20
CA GLU A 36 -4.07 -13.42 12.45
C GLU A 36 -5.05 -13.67 13.60
N GLU A 37 -6.18 -12.94 13.67
CA GLU A 37 -7.09 -12.97 14.83
C GLU A 37 -8.41 -13.69 14.54
N VAL A 38 -8.80 -13.86 13.27
CA VAL A 38 -10.06 -14.50 12.88
C VAL A 38 -9.77 -15.89 12.32
N ASN A 39 -10.52 -16.89 12.81
CA ASN A 39 -10.52 -18.21 12.19
C ASN A 39 -11.36 -18.15 10.90
N THR A 40 -10.69 -17.97 9.76
CA THR A 40 -11.30 -17.68 8.45
C THR A 40 -12.06 -18.86 7.87
N ASP A 41 -11.78 -20.08 8.37
CA ASP A 41 -12.47 -21.33 8.03
C ASP A 41 -13.99 -21.25 8.25
N GLU A 42 -14.43 -20.40 9.18
CA GLU A 42 -15.83 -20.23 9.53
C GLU A 42 -16.62 -19.43 8.50
N TYR A 43 -15.96 -18.61 7.69
CA TYR A 43 -16.61 -17.68 6.77
C TYR A 43 -16.62 -18.16 5.32
N ASN A 44 -15.81 -19.18 4.98
CA ASN A 44 -15.65 -19.67 3.61
C ASN A 44 -15.36 -18.53 2.61
N ILE A 45 -14.62 -17.51 3.07
CA ILE A 45 -14.21 -16.34 2.30
C ILE A 45 -12.73 -16.46 2.01
N ASP A 46 -12.36 -16.29 0.74
CA ASP A 46 -10.97 -16.12 0.34
C ASP A 46 -10.51 -14.70 0.74
N ILE A 47 -9.91 -14.61 1.93
CA ILE A 47 -9.44 -13.35 2.51
C ILE A 47 -8.36 -12.74 1.63
N GLU A 48 -7.49 -13.55 1.02
CA GLU A 48 -6.43 -13.05 0.14
C GLU A 48 -7.04 -12.36 -1.09
N ASP A 49 -8.05 -12.96 -1.74
CA ASP A 49 -8.73 -12.37 -2.89
C ASP A 49 -9.47 -11.06 -2.52
N VAL A 50 -10.12 -11.01 -1.36
CA VAL A 50 -10.81 -9.79 -0.88
C VAL A 50 -9.81 -8.65 -0.67
N PHE A 51 -8.72 -8.90 0.05
CA PHE A 51 -7.73 -7.87 0.34
C PHE A 51 -6.93 -7.47 -0.89
N TYR A 52 -6.68 -8.40 -1.81
CA TYR A 52 -6.08 -8.08 -3.12
C TYR A 52 -6.96 -7.09 -3.91
N LYS A 53 -8.28 -7.34 -3.98
CA LYS A 53 -9.24 -6.46 -4.66
C LYS A 53 -9.37 -5.08 -4.02
N LEU A 54 -9.18 -4.97 -2.70
CA LEU A 54 -9.16 -3.70 -1.98
C LEU A 54 -7.83 -2.94 -2.15
N THR A 55 -6.72 -3.67 -2.21
CA THR A 55 -5.37 -3.09 -2.23
C THR A 55 -4.98 -2.60 -3.62
N MET A 56 -5.35 -3.33 -4.68
CA MET A 56 -4.97 -3.01 -6.06
C MET A 56 -5.43 -1.61 -6.51
N PRO A 57 -6.67 -1.16 -6.29
CA PRO A 57 -7.10 0.19 -6.69
C PRO A 57 -6.28 1.29 -6.02
N ILE A 58 -5.92 1.12 -4.75
CA ILE A 58 -5.15 2.12 -4.00
C ILE A 58 -3.70 2.13 -4.47
N GLN A 59 -3.09 0.95 -4.68
CA GLN A 59 -1.77 0.84 -5.28
C GLN A 59 -1.72 1.47 -6.68
N ASN A 60 -2.78 1.33 -7.48
CA ASN A 60 -2.91 1.98 -8.79
C ASN A 60 -3.02 3.51 -8.67
N MET A 61 -3.64 4.03 -7.62
CA MET A 61 -3.80 5.47 -7.40
C MET A 61 -2.52 6.15 -6.89
N MET A 62 -1.77 5.49 -6.00
CA MET A 62 -0.62 6.10 -5.32
C MET A 62 0.74 5.61 -5.82
N GLY A 63 0.78 4.45 -6.50
CA GLY A 63 2.00 3.71 -6.82
C GLY A 63 2.36 2.72 -5.71
N VAL A 64 2.79 1.52 -6.11
CA VAL A 64 3.11 0.40 -5.20
C VAL A 64 4.15 0.79 -4.13
N GLU A 65 5.18 1.56 -4.51
CA GLU A 65 6.22 2.01 -3.57
C GLU A 65 5.69 2.99 -2.52
N ALA A 66 4.80 3.90 -2.92
CA ALA A 66 4.19 4.87 -2.01
C ALA A 66 3.22 4.18 -1.05
N TYR A 67 2.47 3.17 -1.53
CA TYR A 67 1.58 2.34 -0.72
C TYR A 67 2.34 1.68 0.44
N TRP A 68 3.41 0.95 0.13
CA TRP A 68 4.20 0.28 1.17
C TRP A 68 4.92 1.26 2.10
N SER A 69 5.26 2.45 1.61
CA SER A 69 5.84 3.51 2.43
C SER A 69 4.83 4.06 3.44
N ALA A 70 3.57 4.25 3.05
CA ALA A 70 2.49 4.69 3.94
C ALA A 70 2.22 3.65 5.04
N VAL A 71 2.04 2.38 4.63
CA VAL A 71 1.81 1.25 5.56
C VAL A 71 2.95 1.09 6.59
N LYS A 72 4.21 1.18 6.14
CA LYS A 72 5.38 1.06 7.03
C LYS A 72 5.55 2.23 8.00
N LYS A 73 5.16 3.45 7.59
CA LYS A 73 5.30 4.65 8.42
C LYS A 73 4.37 4.59 9.63
N GLU A 74 3.15 4.12 9.45
CA GLU A 74 2.20 3.96 10.55
C GLU A 74 2.53 2.79 11.48
N SER A 75 3.16 1.72 10.97
CA SER A 75 3.58 0.58 11.80
C SER A 75 4.68 0.91 12.83
N LYS A 76 5.25 2.12 12.79
CA LYS A 76 6.30 2.60 13.69
C LYS A 76 5.85 3.74 14.61
N SER A 77 4.61 4.21 14.45
CA SER A 77 4.00 5.23 15.31
C SER A 77 3.16 4.58 16.40
#